data_AF-A0A501WBE0-F1
#
_entry.id   AF-A0A501WBE0-F1
#
_cell.length_a   1.000
_cell.length_b   1.000
_cell.length_c   1.000
_cell.angle_alpha   90.00
_cell.angle_beta   90.00
_cell.angle_gamma   90.00
#
_symmetry.space_group_name_H-M   'P 1'
#
loop_
_entity.id
_entity.type
_entity.pdbx_description
1 polymer ?
#
loop_
_entity_poly.entity_id
_entity_poly.type
_entity_poly.pdbx_seq_one_letter_code
_entity_poly.pdbx_strand_id
1 'polypeptide(L)'
;MQSDPKALLDKHADMIHSDALKVKSHVQRPQDDWVLHTLMIEGYDVPFRFKRQGKYRTLKGARVNLTYYPTQESVAGIPMEVMKVVRVKRT
;
A
#
# COMPACT_ATOMS: atom_id res chain seq x y z
N MET A 1 7.53 4.85 28.90
CA MET A 1 6.32 5.55 28.42
C MET A 1 5.43 4.51 27.75
N GLN A 2 4.39 4.03 28.45
CA GLN A 2 3.38 3.17 27.83
C GLN A 2 2.48 4.09 27.01
N SER A 3 2.56 4.00 25.69
CA SER A 3 1.72 4.77 24.78
C SER A 3 0.25 4.42 25.03
N ASP A 4 -0.56 5.46 25.30
CA ASP A 4 -2.00 5.36 25.57
C ASP A 4 -2.71 4.68 24.39
N PRO A 5 -3.42 3.56 24.60
CA PRO A 5 -4.14 2.83 23.55
C PRO A 5 -5.13 3.71 22.76
N LYS A 6 -5.71 4.74 23.39
CA LYS A 6 -6.60 5.70 22.71
C LYS A 6 -5.85 6.58 21.71
N ALA A 7 -4.66 7.05 22.06
CA ALA A 7 -3.81 7.86 21.18
C ALA A 7 -3.27 7.05 19.97
N LEU A 8 -3.23 5.72 20.07
CA LEU A 8 -2.91 4.82 18.96
C LEU A 8 -4.11 4.57 18.04
N LEU A 9 -5.32 4.51 18.59
CA LEU A 9 -6.56 4.33 17.82
C LEU A 9 -6.94 5.59 17.02
N ASP A 10 -6.78 6.78 17.59
CA ASP A 10 -7.04 8.06 16.89
C ASP A 10 -6.11 8.29 15.69
N LYS A 11 -4.90 7.71 15.70
CA LYS A 11 -3.96 7.80 14.57
C LYS A 11 -4.35 6.92 13.37
N HIS A 12 -5.39 6.08 13.50
CA HIS A 12 -5.67 5.00 12.56
C HIS A 12 -7.15 4.88 12.16
N ALA A 13 -7.96 5.93 12.33
CA ALA A 13 -9.38 5.91 11.97
C ALA A 13 -9.64 5.48 10.51
N ASP A 14 -8.73 5.80 9.59
CA ASP A 14 -8.87 5.50 8.16
C ASP A 14 -8.16 4.20 7.71
N MET A 15 -7.85 3.28 8.65
CA MET A 15 -7.24 1.99 8.30
C MET A 15 -8.26 1.10 7.60
N ILE A 16 -8.06 0.86 6.31
CA ILE A 16 -8.93 0.02 5.49
C ILE A 16 -8.33 -1.38 5.37
N HIS A 17 -9.18 -2.39 5.54
CA HIS A 17 -8.86 -3.79 5.30
C HIS A 17 -9.64 -4.27 4.08
N SER A 18 -8.96 -4.93 3.15
CA SER A 18 -9.60 -5.52 1.98
C SER A 18 -9.03 -6.90 1.71
N ASP A 19 -9.90 -7.87 1.44
CA ASP A 19 -9.52 -9.26 1.26
C ASP A 19 -9.71 -9.71 -0.19
N ALA A 20 -8.91 -10.70 -0.60
CA ALA A 20 -9.02 -11.38 -1.90
C ALA A 20 -8.98 -10.46 -3.14
N LEU A 21 -8.35 -9.29 -3.05
CA LEU A 21 -8.20 -8.34 -4.15
C LEU A 21 -7.26 -8.89 -5.22
N LYS A 22 -7.69 -8.85 -6.49
CA LYS A 22 -6.90 -9.34 -7.62
C LYS A 22 -5.95 -8.26 -8.13
N VAL A 23 -4.66 -8.57 -8.17
CA VAL A 23 -3.63 -7.63 -8.63
C VAL A 23 -3.55 -7.63 -10.16
N LYS A 24 -3.88 -6.49 -10.77
CA LYS A 24 -3.78 -6.23 -12.22
C LYS A 24 -2.32 -6.06 -12.66
N SER A 25 -1.52 -5.31 -11.90
CA SER A 25 -0.10 -5.12 -12.16
C SER A 25 0.71 -4.91 -10.87
N HIS A 26 1.99 -5.27 -10.90
CA HIS A 26 2.93 -5.05 -9.80
C HIS A 26 4.23 -4.48 -10.40
N VAL A 27 4.51 -3.21 -10.11
CA VAL A 27 5.74 -2.52 -10.51
C VAL A 27 6.64 -2.35 -9.29
N GLN A 28 7.94 -2.59 -9.46
CA GLN A 28 8.97 -2.45 -8.43
C GLN A 28 10.01 -1.46 -8.92
N ARG A 29 10.13 -0.31 -8.24
CA ARG A 29 11.12 0.72 -8.58
C ARG A 29 12.13 0.87 -7.44
N PRO A 30 13.44 0.69 -7.70
CA PRO A 30 14.47 1.04 -6.72
C PRO A 30 14.36 2.53 -6.35
N GLN A 31 14.49 2.81 -5.06
CA GLN A 31 14.56 4.14 -4.47
C GLN A 31 15.56 4.06 -3.32
N ASP A 32 16.82 4.40 -3.61
CA ASP A 32 17.95 4.25 -2.69
C ASP A 32 18.03 2.80 -2.16
N ASP A 33 18.04 2.63 -0.84
CA ASP A 33 18.06 1.31 -0.17
C ASP A 33 16.71 0.58 -0.17
N TRP A 34 15.65 1.22 -0.69
CA TRP A 34 14.30 0.70 -0.69
C TRP A 34 13.84 0.36 -2.11
N VAL A 35 12.85 -0.53 -2.19
CA VAL A 35 12.10 -0.78 -3.42
C VAL A 35 10.68 -0.29 -3.17
N LEU A 36 10.24 0.66 -3.99
CA LEU A 36 8.85 1.10 -4.02
C LEU A 36 8.04 0.12 -4.86
N HIS A 37 7.15 -0.60 -4.19
CA HIS A 37 6.18 -1.49 -4.81
C HIS A 37 4.91 -0.73 -5.08
N THR A 38 4.42 -0.80 -6.31
CA THR A 38 3.11 -0.25 -6.72
C THR A 38 2.26 -1.37 -7.27
N LEU A 39 1.10 -1.59 -6.67
CA LEU A 39 0.08 -2.52 -7.13
C LEU A 39 -1.07 -1.74 -7.74
N MET A 40 -1.54 -2.19 -8.90
CA MET A 40 -2.87 -1.83 -9.39
C MET A 40 -3.80 -3.01 -9.13
N ILE A 41 -4.99 -2.73 -8.59
CA ILE A 41 -6.02 -3.73 -8.30
C ILE A 41 -7.08 -3.68 -9.39
N GLU A 42 -7.63 -4.83 -9.77
CA GLU A 42 -8.75 -4.87 -10.71
C GLU A 42 -9.96 -4.12 -10.14
N GLY A 43 -10.54 -3.21 -10.93
CA GLY A 43 -11.69 -2.39 -10.51
C GLY A 43 -11.34 -1.12 -9.73
N TYR A 44 -10.04 -0.82 -9.52
CA TYR A 44 -9.59 0.42 -8.87
C TYR A 44 -8.63 1.20 -9.76
N ASP A 45 -8.83 2.52 -9.83
CA ASP A 45 -8.00 3.43 -10.61
C ASP A 45 -6.87 4.08 -9.80
N VAL A 46 -6.81 3.79 -8.50
CA VAL A 46 -5.80 4.30 -7.57
C VAL A 46 -4.67 3.30 -7.33
N PRO A 47 -3.41 3.75 -7.23
CA PRO A 47 -2.27 2.88 -6.95
C PRO A 47 -2.16 2.54 -5.46
N PHE A 48 -1.79 1.30 -5.17
CA PHE A 48 -1.49 0.80 -3.83
C PHE A 48 0.02 0.69 -3.66
N ARG A 49 0.60 1.49 -2.75
CA ARG A 49 2.06 1.63 -2.61
C ARG A 49 2.57 1.16 -1.26
N PHE A 50 3.68 0.43 -1.27
CA PHE A 50 4.45 0.09 -0.06
C PHE A 50 5.94 0.04 -0.38
N LYS A 51 6.78 0.18 0.65
CA LYS A 51 8.24 0.07 0.53
C LYS A 51 8.73 -1.20 1.22
N ARG A 52 9.72 -1.88 0.64
CA ARG A 52 10.48 -2.97 1.27
C ARG A 52 11.96 -2.84 0.93
N GLN A 53 12.83 -3.32 1.81
CA GLN A 53 14.23 -3.52 1.48
C GLN A 53 14.34 -4.80 0.63
N GLY A 54 14.91 -4.67 -0.58
CA GLY A 54 15.09 -5.78 -1.51
C GLY A 54 13.90 -6.07 -2.44
N LYS A 55 14.16 -6.86 -3.49
CA LYS A 55 13.14 -7.27 -4.46
C LYS A 55 12.15 -8.22 -3.80
N TYR A 56 10.86 -8.03 -4.09
CA TYR A 56 9.80 -8.91 -3.64
C TYR A 56 9.33 -9.80 -4.80
N ARG A 57 8.71 -10.95 -4.48
CA ARG A 57 8.05 -11.76 -5.51
C ARG A 57 6.99 -10.93 -6.23
N THR A 58 6.82 -11.17 -7.52
CA THR A 58 5.72 -10.55 -8.26
C THR A 58 4.38 -10.98 -7.67
N LEU A 59 3.45 -10.03 -7.65
CA LEU A 59 2.09 -10.22 -7.14
C LEU A 59 1.08 -10.11 -8.28
N LYS A 60 1.53 -9.80 -9.51
CA LYS A 60 0.66 -9.70 -10.68
C LYS A 60 -0.14 -11.00 -10.88
N GLY A 61 -1.45 -10.87 -11.02
CA GLY A 61 -2.39 -11.99 -11.17
C GLY A 61 -2.74 -12.72 -9.87
N ALA A 62 -2.04 -12.46 -8.76
CA ALA A 62 -2.36 -13.07 -7.48
C ALA A 62 -3.54 -12.35 -6.80
N ARG A 63 -4.19 -13.06 -5.87
CA ARG A 63 -5.09 -12.45 -4.89
C ARG A 63 -4.30 -12.06 -3.64
N VAL A 64 -4.59 -10.90 -3.11
CA VAL A 64 -3.92 -10.36 -1.93
C VAL A 64 -4.93 -9.79 -0.95
N ASN A 65 -4.60 -9.91 0.34
CA ASN A 65 -5.25 -9.17 1.40
C ASN A 65 -4.38 -7.95 1.72
N LEU A 66 -5.01 -6.78 1.78
CA LEU A 66 -4.37 -5.49 1.97
C LEU A 66 -4.88 -4.80 3.24
N THR A 67 -3.96 -4.18 3.95
CA THR A 67 -4.27 -3.17 4.96
C THR A 67 -3.57 -1.88 4.55
N TYR A 68 -4.32 -0.80 4.43
CA TYR A 68 -3.85 0.46 3.86
C TYR A 68 -4.62 1.66 4.38
N TYR A 69 -4.11 2.85 4.09
CA TYR A 69 -4.78 4.12 4.35
C TYR A 69 -4.85 4.90 3.04
N PRO A 70 -5.96 5.59 2.76
CA PRO A 70 -6.00 6.59 1.70
C PRO A 70 -5.05 7.74 2.06
N THR A 71 -4.30 8.21 1.08
CA THR A 71 -3.40 9.35 1.23
C THR A 71 -3.29 10.10 -0.09
N GLN A 72 -2.71 11.30 -0.05
CA GLN A 72 -2.39 12.06 -1.25
C GLN A 72 -0.86 12.23 -1.34
N GLU A 73 -0.29 11.92 -2.49
CA GLU A 73 1.11 12.18 -2.81
C GLU A 73 1.19 13.20 -3.95
N SER A 74 2.05 14.20 -3.81
CA SER A 74 2.36 15.12 -4.91
C SER A 74 3.34 14.45 -5.87
N VAL A 75 2.92 14.22 -7.11
CA VAL A 75 3.77 13.70 -8.19
C VAL A 75 3.95 14.82 -9.20
N ALA A 76 5.18 15.34 -9.32
CA ALA A 76 5.51 16.47 -10.19
C ALA A 76 4.62 17.71 -9.96
N GLY A 77 4.24 17.97 -8.70
CA GLY A 77 3.38 19.10 -8.34
C GLY A 77 1.88 18.84 -8.47
N ILE A 78 1.48 17.65 -8.95
CA ILE A 78 0.07 17.26 -9.08
C ILE A 78 -0.30 16.35 -7.90
N PRO A 79 -1.32 16.69 -7.10
CA PRO A 79 -1.81 15.82 -6.05
C PRO A 79 -2.46 14.59 -6.67
N MET A 80 -2.01 13.40 -6.27
CA MET A 80 -2.58 12.13 -6.67
C MET A 80 -3.01 11.34 -5.45
N GLU A 81 -4.20 10.77 -5.50
CA GLU A 81 -4.65 9.82 -4.50
C GLU A 81 -3.85 8.51 -4.61
N VAL A 82 -3.41 8.02 -3.46
CA VAL A 82 -2.60 6.80 -3.33
C VAL A 82 -3.08 6.04 -2.10
N MET A 83 -3.08 4.72 -2.19
CA MET A 83 -3.35 3.85 -1.05
C MET A 83 -2.02 3.43 -0.41
N LYS A 84 -1.69 3.98 0.76
CA LYS A 84 -0.47 3.64 1.51
C LYS A 84 -0.67 2.31 2.21
N VAL A 85 -0.09 1.25 1.66
CA VAL A 85 -0.20 -0.12 2.16
C VAL A 85 0.78 -0.35 3.30
N VAL A 86 0.26 -0.81 4.44
CA VAL A 86 1.06 -1.24 5.61
C VAL A 86 1.23 -2.75 5.66
N ARG A 87 0.25 -3.50 5.14
CA ARG A 87 0.31 -4.96 5.08
C ARG A 87 -0.20 -5.46 3.73
N VAL A 88 0.57 -6.37 3.15
CA VAL A 88 0.16 -7.16 1.99
C VAL A 88 0.44 -8.63 2.28
N LYS A 89 -0.58 -9.47 2.15
CA LYS A 89 -0.49 -10.92 2.27
C LYS A 89 -1.00 -11.54 0.98
N ARG A 90 -0.17 -12.33 0.31
CA ARG A 90 -0.64 -13.15 -0.81
C ARG A 90 -1.45 -14.32 -0.26
N THR A 91 -2.63 -14.51 -0.83
CA THR A 91 -3.54 -15.63 -0.54
C THR A 91 -3.20 -16.82 -1.42
#